data_AF-A0A060BK50-F1
#
_entry.id   AF-A0A060BK50-F1
#
_cell.length_a   1.000
_cell.length_b   1.000
_cell.length_c   1.000
_cell.angle_alpha   90.00
_cell.angle_beta   90.00
_cell.angle_gamma   90.00
#
_symmetry.space_group_name_H-M   'P 1'
#
loop_
_entity.id
_entity.type
_entity.pdbx_description
1 polymer ?
#
loop_
_entity_poly.entity_id
_entity_poly.type
_entity_poly.pdbx_seq_one_letter_code
_entity_poly.pdbx_strand_id
1 'polypeptide(L)'
;LANAHAGDWLAQAIAAGRGCDAVVVSGLAAFVGLSTAEALGVPAIGAMMIPITPTAAFGAPLLPFAPPRVLNRASHRLVNQLVWRTFRAATNRAL
;
A
#
# COMPACT_ATOMS: atom_id res chain seq x y z
N LEU A 1 -17.29 -1.22 -6.01
CA LEU A 1 -17.45 -1.65 -4.60
C LEU A 1 -16.57 -0.83 -3.67
N ALA A 2 -15.23 -0.89 -3.74
CA ALA A 2 -14.36 -0.11 -2.86
C ALA A 2 -14.60 1.42 -2.93
N ASN A 3 -14.73 2.00 -4.12
CA ASN A 3 -14.99 3.45 -4.27
C ASN A 3 -16.35 3.91 -3.73
N ALA A 4 -17.36 3.04 -3.68
CA ALA A 4 -18.71 3.43 -3.29
C ALA A 4 -18.88 3.58 -1.77
N HIS A 5 -18.05 2.89 -0.99
CA HIS A 5 -18.12 2.88 0.49
C HIS A 5 -16.88 3.49 1.16
N ALA A 6 -15.94 4.01 0.38
CA ALA A 6 -14.68 4.55 0.90
C ALA A 6 -14.90 5.66 1.94
N GLY A 7 -15.91 6.52 1.74
CA GLY A 7 -16.26 7.59 2.69
C GLY A 7 -16.77 7.06 4.03
N ASP A 8 -17.73 6.13 4.00
CA ASP A 8 -18.30 5.53 5.21
C ASP A 8 -17.24 4.75 6.00
N TRP A 9 -16.42 3.97 5.30
CA TRP A 9 -15.33 3.22 5.92
C TRP A 9 -14.28 4.13 6.55
N LEU A 10 -13.93 5.26 5.90
CA LEU A 10 -13.00 6.23 6.45
C LEU A 10 -13.55 6.85 7.74
N ALA A 11 -14.82 7.29 7.73
CA ALA A 11 -15.45 7.88 8.91
C ALA A 11 -15.51 6.88 10.08
N GLN A 12 -15.90 5.63 9.82
CA GLN A 12 -15.93 4.57 10.81
C GLN A 12 -14.53 4.25 11.37
N ALA A 13 -13.52 4.16 10.50
CA ALA A 13 -12.15 3.84 10.89
C ALA A 13 -11.52 4.96 11.73
N ILE A 14 -11.76 6.24 11.39
CA ILE A 14 -11.30 7.38 12.20
C ILE A 14 -11.97 7.36 13.58
N ALA A 15 -13.28 7.12 13.64
CA ALA A 15 -14.01 7.07 14.90
C ALA A 15 -13.50 5.93 15.81
N ALA A 16 -13.27 4.75 15.24
CA ALA A 16 -12.77 3.59 15.95
C ALA A 16 -11.28 3.70 16.36
N GLY A 17 -10.47 4.39 15.57
CA GLY A 17 -9.03 4.51 15.80
C GLY A 17 -8.59 5.61 16.78
N ARG A 18 -9.53 6.37 17.38
CA ARG A 18 -9.20 7.41 18.35
C ARG A 18 -8.49 6.79 19.57
N GLY A 19 -7.26 7.24 19.83
CA GLY A 19 -6.43 6.74 20.92
C GLY A 19 -5.57 5.52 20.56
N CYS A 20 -5.61 5.04 19.31
CA CYS A 20 -4.64 4.08 18.81
C CYS A 20 -3.29 4.74 18.50
N ASP A 21 -2.21 3.98 18.61
CA ASP A 21 -0.85 4.45 18.32
C ASP A 21 -0.39 4.16 16.87
N ALA A 22 -1.14 3.35 16.12
CA ALA A 22 -0.85 2.97 14.74
C ALA A 22 -2.10 2.43 14.04
N VAL A 23 -2.09 2.44 12.70
CA VAL A 23 -3.13 1.82 11.87
C VAL A 23 -2.51 0.72 11.01
N VAL A 24 -3.06 -0.49 11.09
CA VAL A 24 -2.65 -1.61 10.24
C VAL A 24 -3.58 -1.70 9.02
N VAL A 25 -3.01 -1.73 7.82
CA VAL A 25 -3.76 -1.64 6.56
C VAL A 25 -3.49 -2.85 5.67
N SER A 26 -4.51 -3.35 4.96
CA SER A 26 -4.36 -4.47 4.03
C SER A 26 -5.36 -4.43 2.89
N GLY A 27 -5.00 -5.01 1.75
CA GLY A 27 -5.91 -5.31 0.64
C GLY A 27 -6.64 -4.09 0.08
N LEU A 28 -7.94 -4.26 -0.20
CA LEU A 28 -8.77 -3.21 -0.80
C LEU A 28 -9.00 -2.00 0.11
N ALA A 29 -8.83 -2.16 1.43
CA ALA A 29 -8.96 -1.08 2.40
C ALA A 29 -7.65 -0.29 2.59
N ALA A 30 -6.57 -0.64 1.89
CA ALA A 30 -5.26 -0.04 2.11
C ALA A 30 -5.29 1.49 2.00
N PHE A 31 -5.95 2.04 0.98
CA PHE A 31 -6.05 3.49 0.78
C PHE A 31 -6.89 4.18 1.86
N VAL A 32 -8.03 3.59 2.24
CA VAL A 32 -8.86 4.10 3.34
C VAL A 32 -8.06 4.12 4.64
N GLY A 33 -7.37 3.02 4.97
CA GLY A 33 -6.55 2.93 6.17
C GLY A 33 -5.35 3.87 6.17
N LEU A 34 -4.73 4.12 5.00
CA LEU A 34 -3.68 5.15 4.85
C LEU A 34 -4.23 6.54 5.19
N SER A 35 -5.39 6.91 4.64
CA SER A 35 -6.05 8.18 4.95
C SER A 35 -6.53 8.25 6.41
N THR A 36 -6.95 7.13 7.01
CA THR A 36 -7.25 7.06 8.45
C THR A 36 -6.01 7.36 9.30
N ALA A 37 -4.87 6.74 8.98
CA ALA A 37 -3.62 6.95 9.68
C ALA A 37 -3.15 8.41 9.60
N GLU A 38 -3.25 9.02 8.40
CA GLU A 38 -2.98 10.44 8.19
C GLU A 38 -3.91 11.33 9.03
N ALA A 39 -5.22 11.06 9.03
CA ALA A 39 -6.18 11.84 9.80
C ALA A 39 -5.99 11.72 11.32
N LEU A 40 -5.51 10.58 11.81
CA LEU A 40 -5.22 10.34 13.23
C LEU A 40 -3.81 10.77 13.64
N GLY A 41 -2.91 11.08 12.69
CA GLY A 41 -1.54 11.49 12.97
C GLY A 41 -0.63 10.34 13.44
N VAL A 42 -0.92 9.10 13.04
CA VAL A 42 -0.24 7.89 13.51
C VAL A 42 0.37 7.11 12.34
N PRO A 43 1.41 6.28 12.57
CA PRO A 43 2.01 5.48 11.50
C PRO A 43 1.03 4.46 10.89
N ALA A 44 1.08 4.32 9.57
CA ALA A 44 0.41 3.26 8.82
C ALA A 44 1.35 2.05 8.61
N ILE A 45 0.88 0.84 8.92
CA ILE A 45 1.63 -0.41 8.76
C ILE A 45 0.94 -1.28 7.72
N GLY A 46 1.60 -1.54 6.60
CA GLY A 46 1.07 -2.42 5.55
C GLY A 46 1.18 -3.90 5.91
N ALA A 47 0.04 -4.54 6.18
CA ALA A 47 -0.11 -6.00 6.35
C ALA A 47 -0.50 -6.65 5.02
N MET A 48 0.38 -6.55 4.02
CA MET A 48 0.13 -7.09 2.68
C MET A 48 0.61 -8.54 2.57
N MET A 49 -0.22 -9.42 1.98
CA MET A 49 0.16 -10.82 1.70
C MET A 49 1.33 -10.91 0.70
N ILE A 50 1.42 -9.93 -0.21
CA ILE A 50 2.53 -9.81 -1.14
C ILE A 50 3.52 -8.79 -0.57
N PRO A 51 4.76 -9.20 -0.26
CA PRO A 51 5.75 -8.32 0.33
C PRO A 51 6.31 -7.35 -0.72
N ILE A 52 5.74 -6.16 -0.77
CA ILE A 52 6.15 -5.08 -1.68
C ILE A 52 7.25 -4.16 -1.09
N THR A 53 7.57 -4.31 0.20
CA THR A 53 8.63 -3.51 0.84
C THR A 53 10.01 -3.92 0.30
N PRO A 54 10.84 -2.98 -0.19
CA PRO A 54 12.14 -3.31 -0.76
C PRO A 54 13.08 -4.06 0.18
N THR A 55 13.35 -5.34 -0.14
CA THR A 55 14.21 -6.22 0.65
C THR A 55 15.30 -6.89 -0.18
N ALA A 56 16.38 -7.33 0.48
CA ALA A 56 17.45 -8.12 -0.11
C ALA A 56 17.23 -9.64 0.05
N ALA A 57 16.24 -10.07 0.84
CA ALA A 57 16.01 -11.47 1.17
C ALA A 57 15.51 -12.30 -0.02
N PHE A 58 14.72 -11.71 -0.92
CA PHE A 58 14.14 -12.35 -2.10
C PHE A 58 13.88 -11.31 -3.20
N GLY A 59 13.78 -11.77 -4.45
CA GLY A 59 13.46 -10.91 -5.61
C GLY A 59 12.03 -10.38 -5.56
N ALA A 60 11.76 -9.29 -6.27
CA ALA A 60 10.44 -8.65 -6.20
C ALA A 60 9.32 -9.59 -6.67
N PRO A 61 8.18 -9.62 -5.94
CA PRO A 61 6.96 -10.25 -6.44
C PRO A 61 6.59 -9.66 -7.80
N LEU A 62 6.02 -10.48 -8.70
CA LEU A 62 5.62 -10.10 -10.07
C LEU A 62 6.75 -9.97 -11.12
N LEU A 63 8.02 -10.15 -10.75
CA LEU A 63 9.05 -10.39 -11.76
C LEU A 63 8.86 -11.77 -12.40
N PRO A 64 8.93 -11.88 -13.74
CA PRO A 64 8.79 -13.17 -14.42
C PRO A 64 10.03 -14.07 -14.28
N PHE A 65 11.10 -13.58 -13.68
CA PHE A 65 12.35 -14.29 -13.46
C PHE A 65 12.96 -13.94 -12.10
N ALA A 66 13.81 -14.83 -11.58
CA ALA A 66 14.55 -14.61 -10.34
C ALA A 66 15.82 -13.78 -10.60
N PRO A 67 15.95 -12.55 -10.06
CA PRO A 67 17.17 -11.77 -10.20
C PRO A 67 18.30 -12.34 -9.32
N PRO A 68 19.58 -12.06 -9.63
CA PRO A 68 20.69 -12.32 -8.73
C PRO A 68 20.47 -11.66 -7.36
N ARG A 69 20.89 -12.30 -6.27
CA ARG A 69 20.61 -11.86 -4.88
C ARG A 69 21.02 -10.40 -4.60
N VAL A 70 22.11 -9.93 -5.23
CA VAL A 70 22.59 -8.54 -5.11
C VAL A 70 21.62 -7.51 -5.70
N LEU A 71 20.76 -7.93 -6.62
CA LEU A 71 19.75 -7.09 -7.27
C LEU A 71 18.37 -7.19 -6.62
N ASN A 72 18.16 -8.03 -5.60
CA ASN A 72 16.87 -8.20 -4.94
C ASN A 72 16.23 -6.87 -4.55
N ARG A 73 16.94 -6.02 -3.79
CA ARG A 73 16.40 -4.71 -3.36
C ARG A 73 16.12 -3.76 -4.52
N ALA A 74 16.95 -3.77 -5.57
CA ALA A 74 16.74 -2.95 -6.77
C ALA A 74 15.52 -3.43 -7.56
N SER A 75 15.31 -4.74 -7.63
CA SER A 75 14.18 -5.37 -8.30
C SER A 75 12.84 -4.94 -7.67
N HIS A 76 12.79 -4.82 -6.34
CA HIS A 76 11.60 -4.34 -5.62
C HIS A 76 11.28 -2.89 -5.96
N ARG A 77 12.31 -2.03 -6.02
CA ARG A 77 12.13 -0.63 -6.43
C ARG A 77 11.62 -0.52 -7.87
N LEU A 78 12.14 -1.35 -8.78
CA LEU A 78 11.70 -1.37 -10.18
C LEU A 78 10.23 -1.78 -10.30
N VAL A 79 9.84 -2.88 -9.67
CA VAL A 79 8.44 -3.35 -9.70
C VAL A 79 7.51 -2.32 -9.07
N ASN A 80 7.85 -1.77 -7.90
CA ASN A 80 7.03 -0.74 -7.26
C ASN A 80 6.86 0.50 -8.13
N GLN A 81 7.91 0.93 -8.85
CA GLN A 81 7.82 2.04 -9.79
C GLN A 81 6.94 1.72 -11.00
N LEU A 82 7.01 0.50 -11.56
CA LEU A 82 6.14 0.07 -12.65
C LEU A 82 4.67 0.04 -12.22
N VAL A 83 4.39 -0.56 -11.07
CA VAL A 83 3.06 -0.59 -10.46
C VAL A 83 2.55 0.83 -10.21
N TRP A 84 3.38 1.72 -9.66
CA TRP A 84 3.02 3.12 -9.48
C TRP A 84 2.69 3.81 -10.81
N ARG A 85 3.46 3.59 -11.87
CA ARG A 85 3.19 4.18 -13.19
C ARG A 85 1.85 3.71 -13.77
N THR A 86 1.46 2.45 -13.58
CA THR A 86 0.15 1.95 -14.04
C THR A 86 -0.99 2.57 -13.24
N PHE A 87 -0.85 2.72 -11.93
CA PHE A 87 -1.86 3.37 -11.10
C PHE A 87 -1.95 4.87 -11.36
N ARG A 88 -0.81 5.55 -11.51
CA ARG A 88 -0.74 7.00 -11.79
C ARG A 88 -1.53 7.38 -13.03
N ALA A 89 -1.48 6.58 -14.10
CA ALA A 89 -2.25 6.83 -15.32
C ALA A 89 -3.76 6.72 -15.09
N ALA A 90 -4.21 5.76 -14.27
CA ALA A 90 -5.61 5.61 -13.90
C ALA A 90 -6.08 6.72 -12.96
N THR A 91 -5.28 7.07 -11.95
CA THR A 91 -5.58 8.14 -10.98
C THR A 91 -5.65 9.52 -11.65
N ASN A 92 -4.73 9.83 -12.57
CA ASN A 92 -4.72 11.11 -13.29
C ASN A 92 -5.90 11.28 -14.26
N ARG A 93 -6.59 10.21 -14.67
CA ARG A 93 -7.81 10.31 -15.50
C ARG A 93 -9.08 10.54 -14.67
N ALA A 94 -9.00 10.38 -13.35
CA ALA A 94 -10.14 10.53 -12.45
C ALA A 94 -10.22 11.92 -11.78
N LEU A 95 -9.27 12.81 -12.11
CA LEU A 95 -9.29 14.25 -11.81
C LEU A 95 -9.66 15.03 -13.08
#